data_AF-A0A7V6CWP3-F1
#
_entry.id   AF-A0A7V6CWP3-F1
#
_cell.length_a   1.000
_cell.length_b   1.000
_cell.length_c   1.000
_cell.angle_alpha   90.00
_cell.angle_beta   90.00
_cell.angle_gamma   90.00
#
_symmetry.space_group_name_H-M   'P 1'
#
loop_
_entity.id
_entity.type
_entity.pdbx_description
1 polymer ?
#
loop_
_entity_poly.entity_id
_entity_poly.type
_entity_poly.pdbx_seq_one_letter_code
_entity_poly.pdbx_strand_id
1 'polypeptide(L)'
;MRKALIAIVVMVGLLVVMTAGVFAQTSSKSDAWVPGLASFLIPGLGQLLNDQMDKAIIHFGVDVAILVGGGYISYLLPYGYWYSYSIVGLAHLAWSAYSGLDAYNVAKEQGFTLGMTEDGLTLSYGF
;
A
#
# COMPACT_ATOMS: atom_id res chain seq x y z
N MET A 1 1.92 23.69 19.68
CA MET A 1 1.06 22.83 18.83
C MET A 1 1.73 22.42 17.52
N ARG A 2 2.18 23.35 16.65
CA ARG A 2 2.83 23.03 15.36
C ARG A 2 4.03 22.07 15.44
N LYS A 3 4.89 22.21 16.45
CA LYS A 3 6.10 21.37 16.64
C LYS A 3 5.77 19.92 17.07
N ALA A 4 4.68 19.74 17.82
CA ALA A 4 4.24 18.41 18.27
C ALA A 4 3.62 17.61 17.11
N LEU A 5 2.84 18.26 16.24
CA LEU A 5 2.29 17.65 15.03
C LEU A 5 3.40 17.23 14.05
N ILE A 6 4.43 18.07 13.86
CA ILE A 6 5.58 17.71 13.02
C ILE A 6 6.32 16.51 13.61
N ALA A 7 6.52 16.47 14.93
CA ALA A 7 7.18 15.33 15.60
C ALA A 7 6.39 14.03 15.44
N ILE A 8 5.05 14.08 15.50
CA ILE A 8 4.18 12.92 15.30
C ILE A 8 4.25 12.44 13.85
N VAL A 9 4.17 13.34 12.86
CA VAL A 9 4.28 12.97 11.44
C VAL A 9 5.64 12.35 11.12
N VAL A 10 6.73 12.91 11.67
CA VAL A 10 8.08 12.38 11.52
C VAL A 10 8.23 11.02 12.20
N MET A 11 7.67 10.84 13.40
CA MET A 11 7.68 9.54 14.10
C MET A 11 6.87 8.48 13.38
N VAL A 12 5.69 8.80 12.84
CA VAL A 12 4.87 7.88 12.07
C VAL A 12 5.56 7.54 10.74
N GLY A 13 6.15 8.53 10.06
CA GLY A 13 6.96 8.30 8.87
C GLY A 13 8.16 7.40 9.14
N LEU A 14 8.87 7.61 10.25
CA LEU A 14 9.99 6.76 10.68
C LEU A 14 9.53 5.34 11.04
N LEU A 15 8.38 5.18 11.71
CA LEU A 15 7.84 3.87 12.05
C LEU A 15 7.45 3.08 10.80
N VAL A 16 6.87 3.72 9.77
CA VAL A 16 6.56 3.09 8.48
C VAL A 16 7.83 2.69 7.72
N VAL A 17 8.89 3.51 7.79
CA VAL A 17 10.19 3.19 7.17
C VAL A 17 10.89 2.06 7.91
N MET A 18 10.79 2.02 9.24
CA MET A 18 11.41 0.97 10.06
C MET A 18 10.71 -0.39 9.93
N THR A 19 9.40 -0.43 9.67
CA THR A 19 8.71 -1.69 9.36
C THR A 19 9.05 -2.20 7.96
N ALA A 20 9.25 -1.33 6.98
CA ALA A 20 9.65 -1.72 5.62
C ALA A 20 11.06 -2.34 5.55
N GLY A 21 11.99 -1.94 6.43
CA GLY A 21 13.38 -2.41 6.43
C GLY A 21 13.60 -3.82 7.02
N VAL A 22 12.68 -4.33 7.85
CA VAL A 22 12.88 -5.60 8.58
C VAL A 22 12.49 -6.83 7.74
N PHE A 23 11.68 -6.67 6.69
CA PHE A 23 11.25 -7.79 5.81
C PHE A 23 12.14 -8.02 4.58
N ALA A 24 13.22 -7.25 4.44
CA ALA A 24 14.09 -7.33 3.26
C ALA A 24 14.94 -8.61 3.19
N GLN A 25 15.03 -9.43 4.24
CA GLN A 25 15.87 -10.62 4.21
C GLN A 25 15.17 -11.80 3.51
N THR A 26 15.90 -12.47 2.60
CA THR A 26 15.70 -13.83 2.05
C THR A 26 15.02 -13.99 0.67
N SER A 27 15.88 -14.22 -0.34
CA SER A 27 15.78 -15.16 -1.48
C SER A 27 15.06 -14.86 -2.81
N SER A 28 15.82 -15.24 -3.85
CA SER A 28 15.54 -15.50 -5.28
C SER A 28 15.04 -14.33 -6.14
N LYS A 29 15.19 -14.52 -7.46
CA LYS A 29 15.07 -13.57 -8.58
C LYS A 29 13.60 -13.14 -8.80
N SER A 30 12.90 -12.77 -7.74
CA SER A 30 11.49 -12.42 -7.75
C SER A 30 11.31 -10.95 -8.12
N ASP A 31 10.38 -10.68 -9.02
CA ASP A 31 9.93 -9.34 -9.41
C ASP A 31 8.86 -8.80 -8.44
N ALA A 32 8.98 -9.14 -7.15
CA ALA A 32 8.04 -8.74 -6.09
C ALA A 32 7.82 -7.22 -5.97
N TRP A 33 8.78 -6.43 -6.48
CA TRP A 33 8.65 -4.98 -6.56
C TRP A 33 7.48 -4.54 -7.45
N VAL A 34 7.09 -5.34 -8.46
CA VAL A 34 5.97 -5.00 -9.36
C VAL A 34 4.63 -5.06 -8.62
N PRO A 35 4.22 -6.17 -7.99
CA PRO A 35 3.01 -6.18 -7.16
C PRO A 35 3.07 -5.13 -6.04
N GLY A 36 4.25 -4.94 -5.43
CA GLY A 36 4.42 -3.95 -4.37
C GLY A 36 4.13 -2.51 -4.83
N LEU A 37 4.74 -2.07 -5.92
CA LEU A 37 4.49 -0.73 -6.47
C LEU A 37 3.08 -0.59 -7.03
N ALA A 38 2.55 -1.64 -7.67
CA ALA A 38 1.20 -1.64 -8.19
C ALA A 38 0.19 -1.37 -7.07
N SER A 39 0.33 -2.04 -5.93
CA SER A 39 -0.56 -1.84 -4.78
C SER A 39 -0.30 -0.56 -3.99
N PHE A 40 0.93 -0.04 -4.03
CA PHE A 40 1.19 1.29 -3.47
C PHE A 40 0.48 2.40 -4.26
N LEU A 41 0.43 2.28 -5.58
CA LEU A 41 -0.25 3.26 -6.44
C LEU A 41 -1.76 3.09 -6.41
N ILE A 42 -2.23 1.84 -6.45
CA ILE A 42 -3.65 1.47 -6.44
C ILE A 42 -3.81 0.35 -5.42
N PRO A 43 -4.22 0.64 -4.18
CA PRO A 43 -4.43 -0.37 -3.15
C PRO A 43 -5.31 -1.52 -3.63
N GLY A 44 -4.81 -2.74 -3.49
CA GLY A 44 -5.45 -3.97 -3.95
C GLY A 44 -4.93 -4.50 -5.29
N LEU A 45 -4.30 -3.66 -6.12
CA LEU A 45 -3.81 -4.09 -7.43
C LEU A 45 -2.67 -5.11 -7.32
N GLY A 46 -1.76 -4.96 -6.35
CA GLY A 46 -0.69 -5.93 -6.15
C GLY A 46 -1.20 -7.28 -5.67
N GLN A 47 -2.19 -7.29 -4.79
CA GLN A 47 -2.84 -8.54 -4.35
C GLN A 47 -3.56 -9.22 -5.53
N LEU A 48 -4.18 -8.44 -6.43
CA LEU A 48 -4.78 -8.98 -7.65
C LEU A 48 -3.73 -9.62 -8.55
N LEU A 49 -2.57 -8.98 -8.71
CA LEU A 49 -1.43 -9.52 -9.47
C LEU A 49 -0.81 -10.77 -8.83
N ASN A 50 -1.03 -10.99 -7.53
CA ASN A 50 -0.59 -12.18 -6.80
C ASN A 50 -1.69 -13.27 -6.71
N ASP A 51 -2.76 -13.16 -7.52
CA ASP A 51 -3.94 -14.03 -7.49
C ASP A 51 -4.65 -14.10 -6.11
N GLN A 52 -4.49 -13.08 -5.26
CA GLN A 52 -5.17 -12.95 -3.97
C GLN A 52 -6.40 -12.04 -4.08
N MET A 53 -7.40 -12.47 -4.85
CA MET A 53 -8.63 -11.69 -5.12
C MET A 53 -9.33 -11.20 -3.84
N ASP A 54 -9.47 -12.06 -2.83
CA ASP A 54 -10.14 -11.69 -1.57
C ASP A 54 -9.43 -10.53 -0.87
N LYS A 55 -8.09 -10.56 -0.84
CA LYS A 55 -7.30 -9.46 -0.29
C LYS A 55 -7.37 -8.22 -1.20
N ALA A 56 -7.32 -8.39 -2.52
CA ALA A 56 -7.40 -7.28 -3.47
C ALA A 56 -8.65 -6.43 -3.23
N ILE A 57 -9.81 -7.10 -3.07
CA ILE A 57 -11.09 -6.43 -2.78
C ILE A 57 -11.03 -5.71 -1.42
N ILE A 58 -10.45 -6.32 -0.39
CA ILE A 58 -10.31 -5.69 0.93
C ILE A 58 -9.44 -4.43 0.84
N HIS A 59 -8.25 -4.52 0.24
CA HIS A 59 -7.33 -3.39 0.14
C HIS A 59 -7.92 -2.25 -0.66
N PHE A 60 -8.56 -2.55 -1.79
CA PHE A 60 -9.24 -1.54 -2.61
C PHE A 60 -10.44 -0.93 -1.87
N GLY A 61 -11.28 -1.76 -1.27
CA GLY A 61 -12.49 -1.33 -0.57
C GLY A 61 -12.20 -0.43 0.64
N VAL A 62 -11.16 -0.75 1.42
CA VAL A 62 -10.72 0.11 2.53
C VAL A 62 -10.19 1.44 2.01
N ASP A 63 -9.45 1.46 0.91
CA ASP A 63 -8.95 2.72 0.34
C ASP A 63 -10.09 3.63 -0.13
N VAL A 64 -11.07 3.06 -0.83
CA VAL A 64 -12.31 3.77 -1.21
C VAL A 64 -13.03 4.28 0.04
N ALA A 65 -13.13 3.48 1.10
CA ALA A 65 -13.74 3.91 2.36
C ALA A 65 -12.98 5.05 3.04
N ILE A 66 -11.64 5.04 3.00
CA ILE A 66 -10.81 6.15 3.51
C ILE A 66 -11.09 7.42 2.73
N LEU A 67 -11.09 7.37 1.39
CA LEU A 67 -11.27 8.56 0.56
C LEU A 67 -12.70 9.10 0.63
N VAL A 68 -13.70 8.25 0.44
CA VAL A 68 -15.12 8.65 0.44
C VAL A 68 -15.59 8.93 1.86
N GLY A 69 -15.40 7.99 2.78
CA GLY A 69 -15.80 8.13 4.17
C GLY A 69 -15.04 9.24 4.88
N GLY A 70 -13.73 9.34 4.64
CA GLY A 70 -12.92 10.45 5.14
C GLY A 70 -13.37 11.80 4.59
N GLY A 71 -13.80 11.86 3.32
CA GLY A 71 -14.44 13.04 2.74
C GLY A 71 -15.67 13.49 3.53
N TYR A 72 -16.61 12.58 3.80
CA TYR A 72 -17.80 12.90 4.60
C TYR A 72 -17.46 13.29 6.04
N ILE A 73 -16.56 12.56 6.71
CA ILE A 73 -16.14 12.84 8.09
C ILE A 73 -15.45 14.21 8.17
N SER A 74 -14.72 14.61 7.14
CA SER A 74 -14.04 15.90 7.09
C SER A 74 -14.98 17.09 7.21
N TYR A 75 -16.24 16.95 6.78
CA TYR A 75 -17.29 17.97 6.96
C TYR A 75 -17.84 18.05 8.39
N LEU A 76 -17.70 16.97 9.18
CA LEU A 76 -18.20 16.88 10.55
C LEU A 76 -17.15 17.29 11.59
N LEU A 77 -15.87 17.32 11.21
CA LEU A 77 -14.79 17.68 12.11
C LEU A 77 -14.74 19.21 12.35
N PRO A 78 -14.53 19.67 13.59
CA PRO A 78 -14.47 21.09 13.94
C PRO A 78 -13.16 21.78 13.50
N TYR A 79 -12.33 21.10 12.72
CA TYR A 79 -11.09 21.62 12.18
C TYR A 79 -11.34 22.29 10.82
N GLY A 80 -10.58 23.35 10.50
CA GLY A 80 -10.71 24.01 9.20
C GLY A 80 -10.46 23.04 8.04
N TYR A 81 -11.16 23.26 6.91
CA TYR A 81 -11.16 22.43 5.70
C TYR A 81 -9.80 21.77 5.41
N TRP A 82 -8.72 22.56 5.33
CA TRP A 82 -7.37 22.08 5.02
C TRP A 82 -6.82 20.99 5.98
N TYR A 83 -7.14 21.08 7.27
CA TYR A 83 -6.65 20.12 8.27
C TYR A 83 -7.36 18.76 8.16
N SER A 84 -8.68 18.77 7.95
CA SER A 84 -9.48 17.54 7.83
C SER A 84 -9.07 16.73 6.60
N TYR A 85 -8.90 17.37 5.44
CA TYR A 85 -8.44 16.69 4.22
C TYR A 85 -6.99 16.20 4.32
N SER A 86 -6.13 16.87 5.10
CA SER A 86 -4.76 16.41 5.33
C SER A 86 -4.72 15.07 6.08
N ILE A 87 -5.65 14.86 7.02
CA ILE A 87 -5.76 13.59 7.77
C ILE A 87 -6.20 12.46 6.83
N VAL A 88 -7.17 12.72 5.95
CA VAL A 88 -7.61 11.75 4.94
C VAL A 88 -6.46 11.38 4.00
N GLY A 89 -5.71 12.38 3.51
CA GLY A 89 -4.55 12.13 2.66
C GLY A 89 -3.45 11.31 3.35
N LEU A 90 -3.20 11.56 4.65
CA LEU A 90 -2.25 10.76 5.42
C LEU A 90 -2.74 9.33 5.65
N ALA A 91 -4.05 9.14 5.91
CA ALA A 91 -4.64 7.81 6.05
C ALA A 91 -4.55 7.01 4.73
N HIS A 92 -4.85 7.66 3.60
CA HIS A 92 -4.68 7.07 2.27
C HIS A 92 -3.22 6.66 2.03
N LEU A 93 -2.27 7.58 2.25
CA LEU A 93 -0.85 7.29 2.05
C LEU A 93 -0.35 6.12 2.92
N ALA A 94 -0.76 6.09 4.19
CA ALA A 94 -0.40 5.00 5.10
C ALA A 94 -1.00 3.67 4.65
N TRP A 95 -2.25 3.68 4.18
CA TRP A 95 -2.91 2.49 3.66
C TRP A 95 -2.26 1.98 2.36
N SER A 96 -1.93 2.89 1.44
CA SER A 96 -1.20 2.59 0.21
C SER A 96 0.17 1.98 0.49
N ALA A 97 0.94 2.54 1.44
CA ALA A 97 2.20 1.97 1.89
C ALA A 97 2.03 0.55 2.44
N TYR A 98 1.01 0.34 3.29
CA TYR A 98 0.70 -0.98 3.83
C TYR A 98 0.30 -1.98 2.75
N SER A 99 -0.57 -1.58 1.81
CA SER A 99 -1.03 -2.44 0.72
C SER A 99 0.13 -2.85 -0.20
N GLY A 100 1.04 -1.92 -0.51
CA GLY A 100 2.25 -2.21 -1.27
C GLY A 100 3.19 -3.18 -0.55
N LEU A 101 3.39 -3.01 0.76
CA LEU A 101 4.23 -3.92 1.55
C LEU A 101 3.64 -5.33 1.64
N ASP A 102 2.32 -5.48 1.84
CA ASP A 102 1.66 -6.80 1.83
C ASP A 102 1.83 -7.47 0.45
N ALA A 103 1.55 -6.75 -0.64
CA ALA A 103 1.70 -7.31 -1.99
C ALA A 103 3.15 -7.70 -2.30
N TYR A 104 4.13 -6.89 -1.89
CA TYR A 104 5.54 -7.20 -2.04
C TYR A 104 5.93 -8.49 -1.29
N ASN A 105 5.53 -8.60 -0.02
CA ASN A 105 5.88 -9.76 0.79
C ASN A 105 5.26 -11.04 0.24
N VAL A 106 3.98 -11.00 -0.14
CA VAL A 106 3.30 -12.14 -0.78
C VAL A 106 3.98 -12.53 -2.09
N ALA A 107 4.28 -11.55 -2.95
CA ALA A 107 4.93 -11.79 -4.23
C ALA A 107 6.33 -12.42 -4.05
N LYS A 108 7.07 -11.96 -3.04
CA LYS A 108 8.39 -12.51 -2.67
C LYS A 108 8.27 -13.93 -2.15
N GLU A 109 7.29 -14.20 -1.28
CA GLU A 109 7.02 -15.54 -0.74
C GLU A 109 6.59 -16.54 -1.83
N GLN A 110 5.80 -16.10 -2.81
CA GLN A 110 5.34 -16.90 -3.95
C GLN A 110 6.35 -16.98 -5.11
N GLY A 111 7.50 -16.32 -5.00
CA GLY A 111 8.50 -16.25 -6.07
C GLY A 111 7.95 -15.65 -7.37
N PHE A 112 7.09 -14.63 -7.28
CA PHE A 112 6.50 -13.94 -8.43
C PHE A 112 7.58 -13.47 -9.40
N THR A 113 7.39 -13.74 -10.68
CA THR A 113 8.27 -13.28 -11.77
C THR A 113 7.45 -12.79 -12.95
N LEU A 114 7.99 -11.78 -13.64
CA LEU A 114 7.43 -11.24 -14.87
C LEU A 114 8.19 -11.75 -16.08
N GLY A 115 7.48 -12.39 -17.00
CA GLY A 115 8.04 -12.88 -18.26
C GLY A 115 7.40 -12.19 -19.46
N MET A 116 8.08 -12.24 -20.60
CA MET A 116 7.51 -11.92 -21.91
C MET A 116 7.54 -13.21 -22.74
N THR A 117 6.40 -13.60 -23.28
CA THR A 117 6.25 -14.68 -24.28
C THR A 117 6.09 -14.05 -25.67
N GLU A 118 6.20 -14.86 -26.73
CA GLU A 118 5.96 -14.40 -28.11
C GLU A 118 4.55 -13.79 -28.28
N ASP A 119 3.59 -14.17 -27.42
CA ASP A 119 2.19 -13.73 -27.43
C ASP A 119 1.85 -12.62 -26.41
N GLY A 120 2.79 -12.21 -25.53
CA GLY A 120 2.56 -11.10 -24.58
C GLY A 120 3.20 -11.24 -23.18
N LEU A 121 2.80 -10.35 -22.27
CA LEU A 121 3.24 -10.29 -20.86
C LEU A 121 2.67 -11.50 -20.08
N THR A 122 3.51 -12.27 -19.42
CA THR A 122 3.10 -13.42 -18.60
C THR A 122 3.50 -13.21 -17.13
N LEU A 123 2.62 -13.65 -16.24
CA LEU A 123 2.86 -13.71 -14.80
C LEU A 123 3.12 -15.17 -14.41
N SER A 124 4.16 -15.44 -13.62
CA SER A 124 4.45 -16.79 -13.14
C SER A 124 4.87 -16.82 -11.68
N TYR A 125 4.52 -17.93 -11.00
CA TYR A 125 4.77 -18.18 -9.59
C TYR A 125 5.65 -19.42 -9.43
N GLY A 126 6.62 -19.38 -8.51
CA GLY A 126 7.47 -20.52 -8.19
C GLY A 126 6.89 -21.26 -6.99
N PHE A 127 6.41 -22.49 -7.18
CA PHE A 127 5.98 -23.39 -6.09
C PHE A 127 7.14 -24.28 -5.63
#